data_AF-A0A6G3X4B6-F1
#
_entry.id   AF-A0A6G3X4B6-F1
#
_cell.length_a   1.000
_cell.length_b   1.000
_cell.length_c   1.000
_cell.angle_alpha   90.00
_cell.angle_beta   90.00
_cell.angle_gamma   90.00
#
_symmetry.space_group_name_H-M   'P 1'
#
loop_
_entity.id
_entity.type
_entity.pdbx_description
1 polymer ?
#
loop_
_entity_poly.entity_id
_entity_poly.type
_entity_poly.pdbx_seq_one_letter_code
_entity_poly.pdbx_strand_id
1 'polypeptide(L)' 'QKAIDLSRAGGWEPFTALQPLYNLLDRSAEWELMEVSRNEGLGVIPWSPLRGGWLSGAIRRGTERPPTGTRVETAEKLG' A
#
# COMPACT_ATOMS: atom_id res chain seq x y z
N GLN A 1 16.78 13.92 -5.47
CA GLN A 1 16.65 14.60 -4.16
C GLN A 1 15.45 14.01 -3.44
N LYS A 2 15.60 13.44 -2.24
CA LYS A 2 14.47 12.91 -1.46
C LYS A 2 13.83 14.05 -0.66
N ALA A 3 12.52 14.02 -0.41
CA ALA A 3 11.86 15.00 0.46
C ALA A 3 12.44 15.02 1.89
N ILE A 4 12.95 13.86 2.34
CA ILE A 4 13.62 13.67 3.63
C ILE A 4 14.89 14.52 3.73
N ASP A 5 15.69 14.57 2.67
CA ASP A 5 16.92 15.36 2.64
C ASP A 5 16.61 16.86 2.75
N LEU A 6 15.52 17.31 2.13
CA LEU A 6 15.07 18.71 2.20
C LEU A 6 14.59 19.07 3.61
N SER A 7 13.77 18.21 4.24
CA SER A 7 13.34 18.41 5.63
C SER A 7 14.55 18.52 6.57
N ARG A 8 15.54 17.62 6.42
CA ARG A 8 16.77 17.62 7.20
C ARG A 8 17.59 18.91 7.00
N ALA A 9 17.77 19.35 5.76
CA ALA A 9 18.49 20.58 5.44
C ALA A 9 17.76 21.85 5.94
N GLY A 10 16.42 21.84 5.93
CA GLY A 10 15.59 22.94 6.39
C GLY A 10 15.37 23.00 7.90
N GLY A 11 15.83 21.99 8.66
CA GLY A 11 15.57 21.88 10.10
C GLY A 11 14.09 21.66 10.43
N TRP A 12 13.33 21.05 9.53
CA TRP A 12 11.91 20.75 9.71
C TRP A 12 11.71 19.42 10.45
N GLU A 13 10.47 19.14 10.83
CA GLU A 13 10.10 17.84 11.38
C GLU A 13 10.44 16.70 10.40
N PRO A 14 11.18 15.67 10.82
CA PRO A 14 11.53 14.55 9.96
C PRO A 14 10.32 13.69 9.60
N PHE A 15 10.35 13.10 8.42
CA PHE A 15 9.45 11.98 8.11
C PHE A 15 9.88 10.76 8.94
N THR A 16 8.90 10.09 9.55
CA THR A 16 9.15 8.90 10.39
C THR A 16 8.50 7.63 9.84
N ALA A 17 7.51 7.78 8.94
CA ALA A 17 6.84 6.66 8.29
C ALA A 17 6.41 6.97 6.86
N LEU A 18 6.24 5.91 6.07
CA LEU A 18 5.67 5.92 4.73
C LEU A 18 4.48 4.95 4.67
N GLN A 19 3.42 5.36 3.96
CA GLN A 19 2.23 4.53 3.76
C GLN A 19 2.07 4.16 2.27
N PRO A 20 2.78 3.14 1.76
CA PRO A 20 2.68 2.73 0.36
C PRO A 20 1.55 1.71 0.12
N LEU A 21 1.13 1.57 -1.13
CA LEU A 21 0.37 0.39 -1.55
C LEU A 21 1.32 -0.79 -1.54
N TYR A 22 1.01 -1.80 -0.73
CA TYR A 22 1.84 -3.00 -0.70
C TYR A 22 1.04 -4.22 -0.25
N ASN A 23 0.99 -5.23 -1.11
CA ASN A 23 0.31 -6.50 -0.88
C ASN A 23 0.82 -7.57 -1.87
N LEU A 24 0.37 -8.81 -1.73
CA LEU A 24 0.83 -9.91 -2.61
C LEU A 24 0.56 -9.69 -4.10
N LEU A 25 -0.41 -8.84 -4.46
CA LEU A 25 -0.76 -8.52 -5.85
C LEU A 25 -0.07 -7.27 -6.37
N ASP A 26 0.54 -6.46 -5.50
CA ASP A 26 1.19 -5.21 -5.87
C ASP A 26 2.41 -4.96 -4.99
N ARG A 27 3.56 -5.16 -5.61
CA ARG A 27 4.89 -5.09 -5.00
C ARG A 27 5.73 -3.99 -5.64
N SER A 28 5.12 -3.05 -6.36
CA SER A 28 5.80 -1.93 -7.02
C SER A 28 6.64 -1.09 -6.05
N ALA A 29 6.21 -0.97 -4.80
CA ALA A 29 6.95 -0.29 -3.74
C ALA A 29 8.34 -0.87 -3.47
N GLU A 30 8.61 -2.14 -3.82
CA GLU A 30 9.92 -2.77 -3.65
C GLU A 30 10.99 -2.22 -4.58
N TRP A 31 10.61 -1.62 -5.71
CA TRP A 31 11.58 -1.11 -6.68
C TRP A 31 12.42 0.03 -6.12
N GLU A 32 11.82 0.87 -5.26
CA GLU A 32 12.49 2.06 -4.73
C GLU A 32 12.09 2.35 -3.27
N LEU A 33 10.79 2.38 -2.96
CA LEU A 33 10.28 2.90 -1.69
C LEU A 33 10.72 2.07 -0.49
N MET A 34 10.81 0.75 -0.61
CA MET A 34 11.27 -0.12 0.48
C MET A 34 12.75 0.13 0.81
N GLU A 35 13.59 0.29 -0.22
CA GLU A 35 15.01 0.55 -0.06
C GLU A 35 15.24 1.98 0.48
N VAL A 36 14.48 2.97 0.01
CA VAL A 36 14.50 4.33 0.58
C VAL A 36 14.09 4.31 2.04
N SER A 37 13.02 3.59 2.39
CA SER A 37 12.53 3.51 3.77
C SER A 37 13.57 2.88 4.69
N ARG A 38 14.24 1.81 4.24
CA ARG A 38 15.34 1.17 4.97
C ARG A 38 16.53 2.11 5.17
N ASN A 39 16.95 2.80 4.12
CA ASN A 39 18.13 3.67 4.15
C ASN A 39 17.92 4.94 4.99
N GLU A 40 16.70 5.44 5.07
CA GLU A 40 16.36 6.66 5.84
C GLU A 40 15.75 6.36 7.22
N GLY A 41 15.59 5.09 7.59
CA GLY A 41 15.02 4.69 8.88
C GLY A 41 13.52 4.96 9.02
N LEU A 42 12.77 4.94 7.91
CA LEU A 42 11.32 5.13 7.93
C LEU A 42 10.58 3.83 8.26
N GLY A 43 9.58 3.92 9.13
CA GLY A 43 8.57 2.85 9.29
C GLY A 43 7.71 2.71 8.03
N VAL A 44 7.33 1.48 7.67
CA VAL A 44 6.44 1.22 6.54
C VAL A 44 5.09 0.74 7.05
N ILE A 45 4.01 1.44 6.70
CA ILE A 45 2.63 1.12 7.08
C ILE A 45 1.79 0.94 5.81
N PRO A 46 1.76 -0.28 5.24
CA PRO A 46 1.06 -0.55 3.99
C PRO A 46 -0.42 -0.21 4.07
N TRP A 47 -0.93 0.48 3.04
CA TRP A 47 -2.37 0.55 2.81
C TRP A 47 -2.82 -0.57 1.87
N SER A 48 -4.08 -0.99 2.03
CA SER A 48 -4.68 -2.10 1.29
C SER A 48 -3.87 -3.42 1.33
N PRO A 49 -3.54 -3.95 2.53
CA PRO A 49 -2.81 -5.23 2.64
C PRO A 49 -3.60 -6.41 2.04
N LEU A 50 -4.94 -6.32 2.00
CA LEU A 50 -5.80 -7.31 1.37
C LEU A 50 -6.31 -6.92 -0.03
N ARG A 51 -5.76 -5.85 -0.64
CA ARG A 51 -6.20 -5.30 -1.93
C ARG A 51 -7.74 -5.13 -1.98
N GLY A 52 -8.31 -4.40 -1.03
CA GLY A 52 -9.76 -4.20 -0.95
C GLY A 52 -10.57 -5.48 -0.70
N GLY A 53 -9.96 -6.56 -0.19
CA GLY A 53 -10.62 -7.83 0.10
C GLY A 53 -10.35 -8.94 -0.93
N TRP A 54 -9.67 -8.65 -2.04
CA TRP A 54 -9.24 -9.65 -3.02
C TRP A 54 -8.40 -10.78 -2.39
N LEU A 55 -7.52 -10.45 -1.44
CA LEU A 55 -6.67 -11.41 -0.74
C LEU A 55 -7.30 -11.97 0.55
N SER A 56 -8.60 -11.78 0.78
CA SER A 56 -9.30 -12.32 1.96
C SER A 56 -9.51 -13.83 1.92
N GLY A 57 -9.37 -14.45 0.75
CA GLY A 57 -9.69 -15.86 0.50
C GLY A 57 -11.15 -16.12 0.10
N ALA A 58 -12.00 -15.09 0.11
CA ALA A 58 -13.40 -15.18 -0.35
C ALA A 58 -13.52 -15.22 -1.89
N ILE A 59 -12.55 -14.62 -2.60
CA ILE A 59 -12.45 -14.66 -4.06
C ILE A 59 -11.45 -15.74 -4.44
N ARG A 60 -11.87 -16.68 -5.30
CA ARG A 60 -11.05 -17.81 -5.77
C ARG A 60 -11.20 -17.98 -7.28
N ARG A 61 -10.35 -18.83 -7.86
CA ARG A 61 -10.48 -19.20 -9.28
C ARG A 61 -11.87 -19.83 -9.51
N GLY A 62 -12.58 -19.36 -10.55
CA GLY A 62 -13.95 -19.79 -10.84
C GLY A 62 -15.04 -19.01 -10.10
N THR A 63 -14.68 -18.04 -9.25
CA THR A 63 -15.65 -17.09 -8.71
C THR A 63 -16.10 -16.14 -9.83
N GLU A 64 -17.32 -16.34 -10.33
CA GLU A 64 -17.89 -15.52 -11.43
C GLU A 64 -18.31 -14.12 -10.98
N ARG A 65 -18.66 -13.96 -9.70
CA ARG A 65 -19.05 -12.69 -9.07
C ARG A 65 -18.46 -12.56 -7.68
N PRO A 66 -18.04 -11.36 -7.24
CA PRO A 66 -17.59 -11.15 -5.87
C PRO A 66 -18.67 -11.60 -4.87
N PRO A 67 -18.30 -12.27 -3.77
CA PRO A 67 -19.25 -12.64 -2.72
C PRO A 67 -19.99 -11.41 -2.18
N THR A 68 -21.26 -11.59 -1.82
CA THR A 68 -22.12 -10.53 -1.29
C THR A 68 -21.53 -9.94 -0.01
N GLY A 69 -21.57 -8.61 0.11
CA GLY A 69 -21.05 -7.87 1.25
C GLY A 69 -19.53 -7.64 1.22
N THR A 70 -18.85 -8.03 0.13
CA THR A 70 -17.43 -7.69 -0.03
C THR A 70 -17.26 -6.25 -0.52
N ARG A 71 -16.15 -5.60 -0.16
CA ARG A 71 -15.82 -4.27 -0.69
C ARG A 71 -15.60 -4.27 -2.21
N VAL A 72 -15.25 -5.43 -2.77
CA VAL A 72 -15.12 -5.61 -4.24
C VAL A 72 -16.49 -5.49 -4.89
N GLU A 73 -17.52 -6.14 -4.35
CA GLU A 73 -18.91 -5.96 -4.81
C GLU A 73 -19.35 -4.49 -4.69
N THR A 74 -19.01 -3.83 -3.58
CA THR A 74 -19.32 -2.40 -3.39
C THR A 74 -18.62 -1.52 -4.42
N ALA A 75 -17.34 -1.76 -4.70
CA ALA A 75 -16.58 -1.00 -5.68
C ALA A 75 -17.15 -1.18 -7.10
N GLU A 76 -17.43 -2.42 -7.52
CA GLU A 76 -18.03 -2.70 -8.85
C GLU A 76 -19.40 -2.02 -9.04
N LYS A 77 -20.22 -1.89 -7.97
CA LYS A 77 -21.50 -1.19 -8.04
C LYS A 77 -21.37 0.32 -8.14
N LEU A 78 -20.26 0.89 -7.66
CA LEU A 78 -20.05 2.34 -7.59
C LEU A 78 -19.30 2.92 -8.81
N GLY A 79 -18.71 2.07 -9.65
CA GLY A 79 -17.90 2.46 -10.82
C GLY A 79 -16.46 2.78 -10.45
#